data_AF-A0A495YUX7-F1
#
_entry.id   AF-A0A495YUX7-F1
#
_cell.length_a   1.000
_cell.length_b   1.000
_cell.length_c   1.000
_cell.angle_alpha   90.00
_cell.angle_beta   90.00
_cell.angle_gamma   90.00
#
_symmetry.space_group_name_H-M   'P 1'
#
loop_
_entity.id
_entity.type
_entity.pdbx_description
1 polymer ?
#
loop_
_entity_poly.entity_id
_entity_poly.type
_entity_poly.pdbx_seq_one_letter_code
_entity_poly.pdbx_strand_id
1 'polypeptide(L)' 'MEKTELGFYWATSGVSEKIMPRKNKILNIGDKAPLFTLTSVQRETVSLESYLSRQPVILAFFRGTW' A
#
# COMPACT_ATOMS: atom_id res chain seq x y z
N MET A 1 5.25 -7.46 -52.84
CA MET A 1 5.26 -7.97 -51.45
C MET A 1 6.34 -7.20 -50.73
N GLU A 2 5.96 -6.12 -50.05
CA GLU A 2 6.86 -5.30 -49.24
C GLU A 2 5.96 -4.75 -48.12
N LYS A 3 6.20 -5.17 -46.87
CA LYS A 3 5.45 -4.69 -45.71
C LYS A 3 6.13 -3.42 -45.23
N THR A 4 5.55 -2.27 -45.52
CA THR A 4 5.96 -0.99 -44.97
C THR A 4 5.34 -0.85 -43.58
N GLU A 5 6.12 -1.09 -42.53
CA GLU A 5 5.70 -0.84 -41.15
C GLU A 5 5.77 0.68 -40.88
N LEU A 6 4.60 1.33 -40.90
CA LEU A 6 4.45 2.72 -40.50
C LEU A 6 4.62 2.83 -38.98
N GLY A 7 5.79 3.28 -38.55
CA GLY A 7 6.05 3.63 -37.15
C GLY A 7 5.24 4.83 -36.72
N PHE A 8 4.25 4.62 -35.85
CA PHE A 8 3.50 5.70 -35.20
C PHE A 8 4.32 6.25 -34.02
N TYR A 9 4.97 7.40 -34.25
CA TYR A 9 5.59 8.18 -33.18
C TYR A 9 4.50 8.93 -32.41
N TRP A 10 4.17 8.47 -31.20
CA TRP A 10 3.51 9.32 -30.21
C TRP A 10 4.57 9.98 -29.34
N ALA A 11 4.49 11.31 -29.22
CA ALA A 11 5.26 12.05 -28.23
C ALA A 11 4.50 12.00 -26.90
N THR A 12 5.02 11.28 -25.89
CA THR A 12 4.60 11.55 -24.51
C THR A 12 5.28 12.83 -24.05
N SER A 13 4.52 13.91 -24.02
CA SER A 13 4.79 15.03 -23.14
C SER A 13 4.96 14.50 -21.72
N GLY A 14 6.08 14.85 -21.10
CA GLY A 14 6.53 14.31 -19.83
C GLY A 14 5.53 14.53 -18.70
N VAL A 15 4.97 13.43 -18.22
CA VAL A 15 4.70 13.26 -16.79
C VAL A 15 5.70 12.21 -16.34
N SER A 16 6.71 12.62 -15.58
CA SER A 16 7.52 11.68 -14.81
C SER A 16 6.67 11.18 -13.65
N GLU A 17 5.66 10.36 -13.96
CA GLU A 17 4.97 9.59 -12.95
C GLU A 17 5.96 8.55 -12.47
N LYS A 18 6.81 8.94 -11.52
CA LYS A 18 7.53 8.02 -10.66
C LYS A 18 6.44 7.29 -9.90
N ILE A 19 5.90 6.23 -10.50
CA ILE A 19 5.09 5.23 -9.84
C ILE A 19 6.00 4.74 -8.73
N MET A 20 5.85 5.30 -7.52
CA MET A 20 6.61 4.84 -6.36
C MET A 20 6.16 3.40 -6.16
N PRO A 21 7.03 2.40 -6.44
CA PRO A 21 6.63 1.02 -6.24
C PRO A 21 6.32 0.91 -4.76
N ARG A 22 5.06 0.59 -4.45
CA ARG A 22 4.69 0.34 -3.07
C ARG A 22 5.52 -0.89 -2.67
N LYS A 23 6.53 -0.70 -1.80
CA LYS A 23 7.29 -1.79 -1.16
C LYS A 23 6.36 -2.52 -0.17
N ASN A 24 5.27 -3.07 -0.69
CA ASN A 24 4.29 -3.78 0.07
C ASN A 24 4.58 -5.27 -0.06
N LYS A 25 5.09 -5.85 1.03
CA LYS A 25 4.99 -7.30 1.19
C LYS A 25 3.51 -7.64 1.35
N ILE A 26 2.98 -8.47 0.45
CA ILE A 26 1.66 -9.08 0.64
C ILE A 26 1.81 -10.07 1.82
N LEU A 27 0.97 -9.92 2.84
CA LEU A 27 0.94 -10.83 3.97
C LEU A 27 -0.01 -11.99 3.65
N ASN A 28 0.45 -13.21 3.94
CA ASN A 28 -0.34 -14.43 3.80
C ASN A 28 -0.89 -14.88 5.16
N ILE A 29 -1.82 -15.83 5.14
CA ILE A 29 -2.32 -16.47 6.36
C ILE A 29 -1.15 -17.19 7.05
N GLY A 30 -1.02 -17.01 8.36
CA GLY A 30 0.08 -17.55 9.16
C GLY A 30 1.31 -16.64 9.23
N ASP A 31 1.41 -15.62 8.38
CA ASP A 31 2.47 -14.61 8.53
C ASP A 31 2.28 -13.82 9.83
N LYS A 32 3.39 -13.54 10.52
CA LYS A 32 3.38 -12.63 11.66
C LYS A 32 2.98 -11.23 11.20
N ALA A 33 1.95 -10.66 11.83
CA ALA A 33 1.52 -9.30 11.57
C ALA A 33 2.66 -8.30 11.88
N PRO A 34 2.98 -7.37 10.97
CA PRO A 34 3.94 -6.30 11.23
C PRO A 34 3.51 -5.46 12.43
N LEU A 35 4.41 -5.25 13.36
CA LEU A 35 4.16 -4.37 14.50
C LEU A 35 4.02 -2.93 14.02
N PHE A 36 3.04 -2.23 14.57
CA PHE A 36 2.83 -0.82 14.32
C PHE A 36 2.37 -0.12 15.59
N THR A 37 2.59 1.19 15.58
CA THR A 37 2.09 2.12 16.58
C THR A 37 1.41 3.27 15.85
N LEU A 38 0.18 3.59 16.27
CA LEU A 38 -0.64 4.65 15.70
C LEU A 38 -1.11 5.60 16.80
N THR A 39 -1.49 6.81 16.43
CA THR A 39 -2.18 7.73 17.32
C THR A 39 -3.69 7.54 17.13
N SER A 40 -4.43 7.35 18.22
CA SER A 40 -5.89 7.28 18.20
C SER A 40 -6.52 8.66 18.01
N VAL A 41 -7.83 8.69 17.77
CA VAL A 41 -8.59 9.95 17.69
C VAL A 41 -8.59 10.72 19.01
N GLN A 42 -8.40 10.04 20.14
CA GLN A 42 -8.21 10.64 21.47
C GLN A 42 -6.78 11.13 21.72
N ARG A 43 -5.89 11.06 20.71
CA ARG A 43 -4.46 11.36 20.80
C ARG A 43 -3.66 10.42 21.71
N GLU A 44 -4.19 9.23 21.94
CA GLU A 44 -3.47 8.19 22.67
C GLU A 44 -2.57 7.40 21.73
N THR A 45 -1.38 7.02 22.19
CA THR A 45 -0.48 6.15 21.45
C THR A 45 -0.91 4.70 21.64
N VAL A 46 -1.30 4.04 20.56
CA VAL A 46 -1.77 2.64 20.56
C VAL A 46 -0.82 1.77 19.75
N SER A 47 -0.40 0.63 20.30
CA SER A 47 0.48 -0.33 19.60
C SER A 47 -0.19 -1.69 19.43
N LEU A 48 0.05 -2.34 18.27
CA LEU A 48 -0.50 -3.67 17.99
C LEU A 48 -0.08 -4.71 19.03
N GLU A 49 1.18 -4.63 19.47
CA GLU A 49 1.76 -5.54 20.47
C GLU A 49 0.98 -5.51 21.79
N SER A 50 0.59 -4.32 22.26
CA SER A 50 -0.16 -4.17 23.50
C SER A 50 -1.51 -4.89 23.46
N TYR A 51 -2.21 -4.84 22.32
CA TYR A 51 -3.49 -5.54 22.17
C TYR A 51 -3.33 -7.04 21.99
N LEU A 52 -2.35 -7.48 21.18
CA LEU A 52 -2.06 -8.91 20.96
C LEU A 52 -1.68 -9.63 22.26
N SER A 53 -1.05 -8.94 23.21
CA SER A 53 -0.71 -9.51 24.52
C SER A 53 -1.92 -9.87 25.38
N ARG A 54 -3.10 -9.32 25.07
CA ARG A 54 -4.32 -9.45 25.88
C ARG A 54 -5.39 -10.27 25.19
N GLN A 55 -5.53 -10.10 23.87
CA GLN A 55 -6.60 -10.73 23.10
C GLN A 55 -6.28 -10.79 21.60
N PRO A 56 -6.97 -11.65 20.83
CA PRO A 56 -6.99 -11.57 19.37
C PRO A 56 -7.46 -10.20 18.88
N VAL A 57 -6.88 -9.72 17.77
CA VAL A 57 -7.13 -8.38 17.22
C VAL A 57 -7.65 -8.51 15.79
N ILE A 58 -8.72 -7.77 15.48
CA ILE A 58 -9.24 -7.60 14.12
C ILE A 58 -8.81 -6.22 13.62
N LEU A 59 -8.20 -6.16 12.44
CA LEU A 59 -7.79 -4.92 11.80
C LEU A 59 -8.75 -4.58 10.65
N ALA A 60 -9.40 -3.42 10.74
CA ALA A 60 -10.23 -2.87 9.67
C ALA A 60 -9.48 -1.72 8.99
N PHE A 61 -9.24 -1.85 7.69
CA PHE A 61 -8.59 -0.81 6.89
C PHE A 61 -9.63 0.02 6.16
N PHE A 62 -9.81 1.26 6.61
CA PHE A 62 -10.65 2.23 5.93
C PHE A 62 -9.81 3.00 4.90
N ARG A 63 -10.38 3.19 3.70
CA ARG A 63 -9.76 3.97 2.62
C ARG A 63 -10.77 4.99 2.12
N GLY A 64 -10.32 6.24 2.00
CA GLY A 64 -11.16 7.41 1.74
C GLY A 64 -10.92 8.52 2.76
N THR A 65 -11.29 9.75 2.40
CA THR A 65 -11.41 10.87 3.32
C THR A 65 -12.78 10.82 3.99
N TRP A 66 -12.80 10.95 5.31
CA TRP A 66 -14.00 11.40 6.04
C TRP A 66 -13.97 12.92 6.11
#